data_AF-A0A851US58-F1
#
_entry.id   AF-A0A851US58-F1
#
_cell.length_a   1.000
_cell.length_b   1.000
_cell.length_c   1.000
_cell.angle_alpha   90.00
_cell.angle_beta   90.00
_cell.angle_gamma   90.00
#
_symmetry.space_group_name_H-M   'P 1'
#
loop_
_entity.id
_entity.type
_entity.pdbx_description
1 polymer ?
#
loop_
_entity_poly.entity_id
_entity_poly.type
_entity_poly.pdbx_seq_one_letter_code
_entity_poly.pdbx_strand_id
1 'polypeptide(L)'
;VFTGIFTAEMFLKLIAMDPYYYFQEGWNIFDGFIVSLSLMELSLADVEGLSVLRSFRLLRVFKLAKSWPTLNMLIKIIGNSVGALGNLTLVLAIIVFIFAVVGMQLFGKNYKECVCKINPECELPRWHMHDFFHSFLIVFRVLCGEWIETMWDCMEVAGQAMCLIVFMMVMVIGNLVVLNLFLALLLSSFSADNLAATDDDGEMNNLQISVIRIKKGIAWTKAKVREFMQAHFKQREADEVKPLDELYDKKVNCIANHTGADINRDIDFQKNGNGTTSGIGSSVEKYIIDEDHMSFINNPNLTVRVPIAVGESDFENLNTEDFSSDTDPDGSKE
;
A
#
# COMPACT_ATOMS: atom_id res chain seq x y z
N VAL A 1 -17.52 16.30 -17.14
CA VAL A 1 -16.97 17.11 -16.03
C VAL A 1 -16.10 16.27 -15.09
N PHE A 2 -16.65 15.33 -14.30
CA PHE A 2 -15.85 14.52 -13.36
C PHE A 2 -14.64 13.80 -13.99
N THR A 3 -14.81 13.14 -15.14
CA THR A 3 -13.70 12.50 -15.87
C THR A 3 -12.60 13.50 -16.24
N GLY A 4 -12.97 14.72 -16.65
CA GLY A 4 -12.02 15.78 -16.98
C GLY A 4 -11.23 16.25 -15.77
N ILE A 5 -11.86 16.37 -14.60
CA ILE A 5 -11.20 16.73 -13.34
C ILE A 5 -10.16 15.65 -12.95
N PHE A 6 -10.54 14.38 -13.01
CA PHE A 6 -9.61 13.28 -12.68
C PHE A 6 -8.48 13.14 -13.70
N THR A 7 -8.77 13.39 -14.97
CA THR A 7 -7.76 13.40 -16.02
C THR A 7 -6.75 14.53 -15.75
N ALA A 8 -7.23 15.73 -15.42
CA ALA A 8 -6.37 16.85 -15.05
C ALA A 8 -5.55 16.56 -13.78
N GLU A 9 -6.16 15.97 -12.75
CA GLU A 9 -5.46 15.54 -11.53
C GLU A 9 -4.34 14.55 -11.83
N MET A 10 -4.60 13.54 -12.68
CA MET A 10 -3.61 12.55 -13.13
C MET A 10 -2.43 13.22 -13.85
N PHE A 11 -2.71 14.10 -14.82
CA PHE A 11 -1.67 14.83 -15.55
C PHE A 11 -0.85 15.75 -14.64
N LEU A 12 -1.50 16.45 -13.70
CA LEU A 12 -0.80 17.28 -12.72
C LEU A 12 0.12 16.44 -11.81
N LYS A 13 -0.33 15.26 -11.37
CA LYS A 13 0.52 14.34 -10.60
C LYS A 13 1.70 13.82 -11.41
N LEU A 14 1.52 13.50 -12.70
CA LEU A 14 2.60 13.05 -13.59
C LEU A 14 3.64 14.13 -13.92
N ILE A 15 3.25 15.40 -13.88
CA ILE A 15 4.17 16.53 -14.07
C ILE A 15 4.88 16.86 -12.74
N ALA A 16 4.17 16.79 -11.63
CA ALA A 16 4.72 17.09 -10.31
C ALA A 16 5.61 15.98 -9.75
N MET A 17 5.31 14.72 -10.09
CA MET A 17 6.07 13.52 -9.75
C MET A 17 6.54 12.91 -11.06
N ASP A 18 7.84 12.68 -11.24
CA ASP A 18 8.33 12.05 -12.47
C ASP A 18 7.56 10.74 -12.75
N PRO A 19 7.32 10.39 -14.03
CA PRO A 19 6.53 9.22 -14.39
C PRO A 19 7.00 7.94 -13.69
N TYR A 20 8.30 7.80 -13.47
CA TYR A 20 8.89 6.68 -12.75
C TYR A 20 8.37 6.55 -11.31
N TYR A 21 8.32 7.64 -10.55
CA TYR A 21 7.81 7.62 -9.18
C TYR A 21 6.28 7.49 -9.14
N TYR A 22 5.58 8.04 -10.12
CA TYR A 22 4.12 7.90 -10.22
C TYR A 22 3.69 6.43 -10.32
N PHE A 23 4.37 5.63 -11.15
CA PHE A 23 4.04 4.22 -11.35
C PHE A 23 4.57 3.28 -10.27
N GLN A 24 5.30 3.76 -9.26
CA GLN A 24 5.66 2.94 -8.10
C GLN A 24 4.54 2.87 -7.06
N GLU A 25 3.72 3.91 -6.95
CA GLU A 25 2.62 3.95 -5.97
C GLU A 25 1.39 3.24 -6.54
N GLY A 26 1.02 2.08 -5.98
CA GLY A 26 -0.09 1.25 -6.47
C GLY A 26 -1.43 1.99 -6.58
N TRP A 27 -1.70 2.93 -5.67
CA TRP A 27 -2.90 3.77 -5.72
C TRP A 27 -2.91 4.74 -6.90
N ASN A 28 -1.75 5.25 -7.32
CA ASN A 28 -1.64 6.10 -8.50
C ASN A 28 -1.80 5.28 -9.78
N ILE A 29 -1.26 4.06 -9.84
CA ILE A 29 -1.49 3.12 -10.95
C ILE A 29 -3.00 2.82 -11.07
N PHE A 30 -3.66 2.52 -9.95
CA PHE A 30 -5.11 2.28 -9.94
C PHE A 30 -5.91 3.50 -10.39
N ASP A 31 -5.57 4.71 -9.90
CA ASP A 31 -6.19 5.96 -10.33
C ASP A 31 -6.03 6.19 -11.84
N GLY A 32 -4.81 5.99 -12.37
CA GLY A 32 -4.51 6.06 -13.79
C GLY A 32 -5.30 5.05 -14.62
N PHE A 33 -5.47 3.82 -14.14
CA PHE A 33 -6.31 2.80 -14.79
C PHE A 33 -7.80 3.21 -14.84
N ILE A 34 -8.34 3.77 -13.76
CA ILE A 34 -9.72 4.26 -13.76
C ILE A 34 -9.90 5.45 -14.72
N VAL A 35 -8.92 6.35 -14.78
CA VAL A 35 -8.93 7.49 -15.71
C VAL A 35 -8.83 7.01 -17.16
N SER A 36 -7.95 6.05 -17.47
CA SER A 36 -7.80 5.52 -18.83
C SER A 36 -9.06 4.81 -19.33
N LEU A 37 -9.70 3.98 -18.48
CA LEU A 37 -11.00 3.38 -18.81
C LEU A 37 -12.09 4.44 -19.04
N SER A 38 -12.08 5.52 -18.27
CA SER A 38 -13.06 6.61 -18.42
C SER A 38 -12.84 7.44 -19.70
N LEU A 39 -11.59 7.58 -20.16
CA LEU A 39 -11.27 8.18 -21.45
C LEU A 39 -11.64 7.26 -22.62
N MET A 40 -11.39 5.96 -22.47
CA MET A 40 -11.80 4.94 -23.43
C MET A 40 -13.33 4.88 -23.60
N GLU A 41 -14.09 5.04 -22.52
CA GLU A 41 -15.55 5.18 -22.57
C GLU A 41 -15.97 6.40 -23.40
N LEU A 42 -15.30 7.54 -23.22
CA LEU A 42 -15.62 8.78 -23.92
C LEU A 42 -15.29 8.70 -25.42
N SER A 43 -14.18 8.06 -25.79
CA SER A 43 -13.78 7.91 -27.19
C SER A 43 -14.65 6.92 -27.96
N LEU A 44 -15.27 5.95 -27.28
CA LEU A 44 -16.11 4.91 -27.88
C LEU A 44 -17.61 5.17 -27.69
N ALA A 45 -18.00 6.40 -27.35
CA ALA A 45 -19.39 6.75 -27.05
C ALA A 45 -20.37 6.56 -28.22
N ASP A 46 -19.86 6.54 -29.46
CA ASP A 46 -20.64 6.46 -30.70
C ASP A 46 -20.73 5.03 -31.29
N VAL A 47 -20.16 4.03 -30.61
CA VAL A 47 -20.16 2.63 -31.08
C VAL A 47 -21.31 1.86 -30.41
N GLU A 48 -22.32 1.48 -31.22
CA GLU A 48 -23.38 0.57 -30.78
C GLU A 48 -22.80 -0.78 -30.32
N GLY A 49 -23.23 -1.27 -29.16
CA GLY A 49 -22.74 -2.51 -28.54
C GLY A 49 -21.76 -2.33 -27.38
N LEU A 50 -21.15 -1.15 -27.21
CA LEU A 50 -20.23 -0.86 -26.10
C LEU A 50 -20.90 -0.14 -24.91
N SER A 51 -22.24 -0.22 -24.81
CA SER A 51 -23.00 0.38 -23.71
C SER A 51 -22.55 -0.11 -22.32
N VAL A 52 -21.98 -1.31 -22.22
CA VAL A 52 -21.36 -1.85 -20.98
C VAL A 52 -20.18 -1.01 -20.50
N LEU A 53 -19.42 -0.37 -21.40
CA LEU A 53 -18.31 0.51 -21.00
C LEU A 53 -18.78 1.65 -20.11
N ARG A 54 -20.04 2.08 -20.26
CA ARG A 54 -20.67 3.07 -19.40
C ARG A 54 -20.76 2.63 -17.94
N SER A 55 -20.82 1.33 -17.68
CA SER A 55 -20.83 0.77 -16.32
C SER A 55 -19.46 0.84 -15.64
N PHE A 56 -18.35 0.97 -16.39
CA PHE A 56 -17.01 1.09 -15.80
C PHE A 56 -16.81 2.36 -14.98
N ARG A 57 -17.63 3.41 -15.19
CA ARG A 57 -17.68 4.56 -14.29
C ARG A 57 -17.96 4.16 -12.84
N LEU A 58 -18.59 3.01 -12.57
CA LEU A 58 -18.82 2.52 -11.22
C LEU A 58 -17.50 2.13 -10.53
N LEU A 59 -16.48 1.72 -11.27
CA LEU A 59 -15.17 1.36 -10.71
C LEU A 59 -14.51 2.52 -9.95
N ARG A 60 -14.85 3.78 -10.26
CA ARG A 60 -14.37 4.94 -9.48
C ARG A 60 -14.85 4.92 -8.04
N VAL A 61 -15.89 4.15 -7.68
CA VAL A 61 -16.32 3.95 -6.29
C VAL A 61 -15.22 3.32 -5.45
N PHE A 62 -14.34 2.51 -6.05
CA PHE A 62 -13.19 1.94 -5.36
C PHE A 62 -12.16 3.00 -4.93
N LYS A 63 -12.22 4.23 -5.46
CA LYS A 63 -11.43 5.35 -4.89
C LYS A 63 -11.82 5.64 -3.43
N LEU A 64 -13.06 5.33 -3.02
CA LEU A 64 -13.47 5.42 -1.62
C LEU A 64 -12.68 4.49 -0.71
N ALA A 65 -12.06 3.42 -1.25
CA ALA A 65 -11.21 2.54 -0.48
C ALA A 65 -9.98 3.27 0.07
N LYS A 66 -9.50 4.33 -0.59
CA LYS A 66 -8.39 5.15 -0.07
C LYS A 66 -8.78 5.90 1.21
N SER A 67 -10.04 6.30 1.33
CA SER A 67 -10.55 7.07 2.47
C SER A 67 -11.26 6.21 3.53
N TRP A 68 -11.71 5.01 3.18
CA TRP A 68 -12.52 4.16 4.05
C TRP A 68 -11.71 2.95 4.54
N PRO A 69 -11.28 2.93 5.82
CA PRO A 69 -10.38 1.89 6.33
C PRO A 69 -10.93 0.47 6.19
N THR A 70 -12.23 0.27 6.40
CA THR A 70 -12.88 -1.04 6.25
C THR A 70 -12.82 -1.57 4.81
N LEU A 71 -13.03 -0.72 3.81
CA LEU A 71 -12.95 -1.12 2.40
C LEU A 71 -11.50 -1.37 1.98
N ASN A 72 -10.55 -0.59 2.49
CA ASN A 72 -9.12 -0.83 2.28
C ASN A 72 -8.70 -2.19 2.84
N MET A 73 -9.13 -2.51 4.07
CA MET A 73 -8.88 -3.80 4.71
C MET A 73 -9.46 -4.95 3.88
N LEU A 74 -10.69 -4.82 3.40
CA LEU A 74 -11.32 -5.85 2.55
C LEU A 74 -10.51 -6.09 1.26
N ILE A 75 -10.02 -5.04 0.60
CA ILE A 75 -9.19 -5.17 -0.60
C ILE A 75 -7.84 -5.82 -0.27
N LYS A 76 -7.19 -5.44 0.85
CA LYS A 76 -5.95 -6.07 1.32
C LYS A 76 -6.16 -7.57 1.59
N ILE A 77 -7.27 -7.97 2.23
CA ILE A 77 -7.60 -9.38 2.47
C ILE A 77 -7.73 -10.13 1.14
N ILE A 78 -8.53 -9.60 0.19
CA ILE A 78 -8.71 -10.25 -1.12
C ILE A 78 -7.37 -10.39 -1.84
N GLY A 79 -6.54 -9.34 -1.85
CA GLY A 79 -5.21 -9.36 -2.47
C GLY A 79 -4.30 -10.43 -1.87
N ASN A 80 -4.21 -10.48 -0.54
CA ASN A 80 -3.41 -11.49 0.16
C ASN A 80 -3.94 -12.91 -0.06
N SER A 81 -5.27 -13.09 -0.05
CA SER A 81 -5.90 -14.38 -0.33
C SER A 81 -5.63 -14.87 -1.76
N VAL A 82 -5.66 -13.97 -2.75
CA VAL A 82 -5.35 -14.33 -4.15
C VAL A 82 -3.87 -14.70 -4.31
N GLY A 83 -2.96 -14.04 -3.58
CA GLY A 83 -1.53 -14.41 -3.57
C GLY A 83 -1.26 -15.76 -2.92
N ALA A 84 -1.79 -15.99 -1.71
CA ALA A 84 -1.57 -17.22 -0.94
C ALA A 84 -2.25 -18.45 -1.57
N LEU A 85 -3.40 -18.26 -2.22
CA LEU A 85 -4.23 -19.35 -2.73
C LEU A 85 -4.38 -19.32 -4.26
N GLY A 86 -3.53 -18.54 -4.93
CA GLY A 86 -3.51 -18.43 -6.39
C GLY A 86 -3.26 -19.78 -7.07
N ASN A 87 -2.39 -20.61 -6.49
CA ASN A 87 -2.14 -21.97 -7.00
C ASN A 87 -3.37 -22.86 -6.93
N LEU A 88 -4.12 -22.84 -5.82
CA LEU A 88 -5.36 -23.62 -5.67
C LEU A 88 -6.45 -23.11 -6.62
N THR A 89 -6.56 -21.79 -6.77
CA THR A 89 -7.51 -21.16 -7.70
C THR A 89 -7.19 -21.54 -9.15
N LEU A 90 -5.90 -21.59 -9.51
CA LEU A 90 -5.44 -22.03 -10.82
C LEU A 90 -5.79 -23.50 -11.07
N VAL A 91 -5.60 -24.38 -10.08
CA VAL A 91 -6.00 -25.80 -10.19
C VAL A 91 -7.52 -25.92 -10.42
N LEU A 92 -8.33 -25.17 -9.68
CA LEU A 92 -9.79 -25.13 -9.88
C LEU A 92 -10.12 -24.66 -11.31
N ALA A 93 -9.48 -23.60 -11.81
CA ALA A 93 -9.69 -23.10 -13.16
C ALA A 93 -9.34 -24.13 -14.24
N ILE A 94 -8.24 -24.88 -14.06
CA ILE A 94 -7.86 -25.99 -14.96
C ILE A 94 -8.91 -27.09 -14.95
N ILE A 95 -9.39 -27.51 -13.76
CA ILE A 95 -10.39 -28.58 -13.66
C ILE A 95 -11.70 -28.16 -14.34
N VAL A 96 -12.16 -26.94 -14.11
CA VAL A 96 -13.35 -26.38 -14.78
C VAL A 96 -13.15 -26.34 -16.29
N PHE A 97 -11.98 -25.92 -16.77
CA PHE A 97 -11.64 -25.92 -18.19
C PHE A 97 -11.69 -27.34 -18.79
N ILE A 98 -11.07 -28.32 -18.13
CA ILE A 98 -11.07 -29.72 -18.59
C ILE A 98 -12.50 -30.25 -18.70
N PHE A 99 -13.32 -30.06 -17.68
CA PHE A 99 -14.71 -30.54 -17.71
C PHE A 99 -15.56 -29.82 -18.75
N ALA A 100 -15.35 -28.53 -19.00
CA ALA A 100 -16.03 -27.80 -20.07
C ALA A 100 -15.65 -28.38 -21.45
N VAL A 101 -14.36 -28.68 -21.66
CA VAL A 101 -13.91 -29.29 -22.92
C VAL A 101 -14.45 -30.72 -23.07
N VAL A 102 -14.41 -31.52 -22.01
CA VAL A 102 -14.95 -32.90 -22.01
C VAL A 102 -16.45 -32.90 -22.28
N GLY A 103 -17.23 -32.06 -21.60
CA GLY A 103 -18.66 -31.94 -21.80
C GLY A 103 -19.02 -31.52 -23.22
N MET A 104 -18.31 -30.51 -23.75
CA MET A 104 -18.48 -30.07 -25.14
C MET A 104 -18.16 -31.18 -26.15
N GLN A 105 -17.06 -31.91 -25.96
CA GLN A 105 -16.65 -32.98 -26.89
C GLN A 105 -17.59 -34.19 -26.84
N LEU A 106 -18.09 -34.57 -25.66
CA LEU A 106 -18.95 -35.73 -25.50
C LEU A 106 -20.40 -35.44 -25.89
N PHE A 107 -20.94 -34.28 -25.51
CA PHE A 107 -22.36 -33.99 -25.61
C PHE A 107 -22.71 -32.91 -26.64
N GLY A 108 -21.75 -32.09 -27.08
CA GLY A 108 -22.03 -30.92 -27.91
C GLY A 108 -22.70 -31.22 -29.25
N LYS A 109 -22.33 -32.32 -29.91
CA LYS A 109 -23.00 -32.78 -31.15
C LYS A 109 -24.43 -33.21 -30.88
N ASN A 110 -24.65 -34.01 -29.83
CA ASN A 110 -25.96 -34.54 -29.46
C ASN A 110 -26.94 -33.42 -29.10
N TYR A 111 -26.49 -32.34 -28.44
CA TYR A 111 -27.31 -31.17 -28.15
C TYR A 111 -27.85 -30.48 -29.42
N LYS A 112 -27.10 -30.51 -30.52
CA LYS A 112 -27.53 -29.91 -31.80
C LYS A 112 -28.41 -30.85 -32.61
N GLU A 113 -28.07 -32.13 -32.65
CA GLU A 113 -28.81 -33.13 -33.43
C GLU A 113 -30.15 -33.50 -32.80
N CYS A 114 -30.23 -33.52 -31.46
CA CYS A 114 -31.42 -33.91 -30.70
C CYS A 114 -32.16 -32.71 -30.07
N VAL A 115 -31.97 -31.50 -30.60
CA VAL A 115 -32.52 -30.25 -30.02
C VAL A 115 -34.05 -30.26 -29.84
N CYS A 116 -34.78 -30.91 -30.75
CA CYS A 116 -36.24 -31.00 -30.67
C CYS A 116 -36.76 -31.89 -29.52
N LYS A 117 -35.90 -32.66 -28.86
CA LYS A 117 -36.30 -33.44 -27.67
C LYS A 117 -36.37 -32.60 -26.41
N ILE A 118 -35.53 -31.57 -26.33
CA ILE A 118 -35.36 -30.71 -25.15
C ILE A 118 -36.10 -29.38 -25.30
N ASN A 119 -36.27 -28.89 -26.54
CA ASN A 119 -36.98 -27.65 -26.82
C ASN A 119 -38.04 -27.87 -27.92
N PRO A 120 -39.34 -27.59 -27.66
CA PRO A 120 -40.39 -27.73 -28.68
C PRO A 120 -40.20 -26.82 -29.89
N GLU A 121 -39.48 -25.70 -29.76
CA GLU A 121 -39.18 -24.78 -30.86
C GLU A 121 -37.98 -25.27 -31.71
N CYS A 122 -37.36 -26.40 -31.35
CA CYS A 122 -36.18 -26.97 -32.01
C CYS A 122 -34.97 -26.00 -32.06
N GLU A 123 -34.90 -25.04 -31.13
CA GLU A 123 -33.77 -24.14 -30.95
C GLU A 123 -32.93 -24.56 -29.72
N LEU A 124 -31.63 -24.27 -29.75
CA LEU A 124 -30.74 -24.60 -28.63
C LEU A 124 -31.23 -23.90 -27.35
N PRO A 125 -31.43 -24.64 -26.25
CA PRO A 125 -31.87 -24.04 -25.00
C PRO A 125 -30.78 -23.13 -24.45
N ARG A 126 -31.13 -22.23 -23.53
CA ARG A 126 -30.18 -21.30 -22.88
C ARG A 126 -28.95 -22.00 -22.27
N TRP A 127 -29.12 -23.22 -21.76
CA TRP A 127 -28.07 -24.03 -21.18
C TRP A 127 -27.80 -25.24 -22.07
N HIS A 128 -26.70 -25.23 -22.83
CA HIS A 128 -26.33 -26.33 -23.71
C HIS A 128 -24.81 -26.54 -23.75
N MET A 129 -24.35 -27.71 -24.21
CA MET A 129 -22.92 -28.03 -24.32
C MET A 129 -22.38 -27.98 -25.76
N HIS A 130 -23.04 -27.28 -26.68
CA HIS A 130 -22.55 -27.18 -28.07
C HIS A 130 -21.25 -26.36 -28.19
N ASP A 131 -21.17 -25.24 -27.47
CA ASP A 131 -20.01 -24.35 -27.49
C ASP A 131 -19.24 -24.41 -26.18
N PHE A 132 -17.96 -24.05 -26.23
CA PHE A 132 -17.08 -24.04 -25.07
C PHE A 132 -17.61 -23.15 -23.95
N PHE A 133 -18.06 -21.92 -24.25
CA PHE A 133 -18.52 -20.99 -23.23
C PHE A 133 -19.81 -21.47 -22.54
N HIS A 134 -20.78 -21.99 -23.30
CA HIS A 134 -22.01 -22.54 -22.74
C HIS A 134 -21.75 -23.81 -21.93
N SER A 135 -20.81 -24.67 -22.36
CA SER A 135 -20.39 -25.83 -21.58
C SER A 135 -19.67 -25.41 -20.28
N PHE A 136 -18.80 -24.40 -20.34
CA PHE A 136 -18.17 -23.79 -19.17
C PHE A 136 -19.21 -23.25 -18.18
N LEU A 137 -20.24 -22.55 -18.66
CA LEU A 137 -21.31 -22.04 -17.83
C LEU A 137 -22.14 -23.15 -17.17
N ILE A 138 -22.37 -24.28 -17.84
CA ILE A 138 -23.02 -25.45 -17.21
C ILE A 138 -22.12 -26.03 -16.11
N VAL A 139 -20.82 -26.22 -16.35
CA VAL A 139 -19.91 -26.71 -15.31
C VAL A 139 -19.90 -25.76 -14.11
N PHE A 140 -19.86 -24.45 -14.34
CA PHE A 140 -19.96 -23.44 -13.28
C PHE A 140 -21.29 -23.55 -12.51
N ARG A 141 -22.43 -23.69 -13.21
CA ARG A 141 -23.76 -23.88 -12.61
C ARG A 141 -23.83 -25.15 -11.74
N VAL A 142 -23.20 -26.25 -12.18
CA VAL A 142 -23.09 -27.50 -11.40
C VAL A 142 -22.30 -27.28 -10.11
N LEU A 143 -21.18 -26.54 -10.15
CA LEU A 143 -20.41 -26.18 -8.95
C LEU A 143 -21.19 -25.27 -7.98
N CYS A 144 -22.13 -24.48 -8.48
CA CYS A 144 -23.05 -23.70 -7.64
C CYS A 144 -24.17 -24.55 -7.01
N GLY A 145 -24.27 -25.85 -7.34
CA GLY A 145 -25.27 -26.77 -6.82
C GLY A 145 -26.50 -26.97 -7.70
N GLU A 146 -26.60 -26.28 -8.84
CA GLU A 146 -27.75 -26.35 -9.76
C GLU A 146 -27.52 -27.37 -10.90
N TRP A 147 -27.30 -28.64 -10.55
CA TRP A 147 -26.90 -29.69 -11.50
C TRP A 147 -28.07 -30.51 -12.10
N ILE A 148 -29.19 -30.60 -11.40
CA ILE A 148 -30.28 -31.54 -11.75
C ILE A 148 -30.95 -31.17 -13.08
N GLU A 149 -31.32 -29.90 -13.27
CA GLU A 149 -32.04 -29.44 -14.47
C GLU A 149 -31.22 -29.67 -15.74
N THR A 150 -29.96 -29.25 -15.74
CA THR A 150 -29.06 -29.39 -16.89
C THR A 150 -28.68 -30.85 -17.16
N MET A 151 -28.69 -31.69 -16.12
CA MET A 151 -28.49 -33.13 -16.25
C MET A 151 -29.67 -33.80 -16.96
N TRP A 152 -30.93 -33.42 -16.65
CA TRP A 152 -32.09 -33.98 -17.34
C TRP A 152 -32.05 -33.71 -18.84
N ASP A 153 -31.71 -32.48 -19.25
CA ASP A 153 -31.53 -32.13 -20.66
C ASP A 153 -30.43 -32.99 -21.32
N CYS A 154 -29.31 -33.21 -20.62
CA CYS A 154 -28.23 -34.08 -21.11
C CYS A 154 -28.72 -35.52 -21.31
N MET A 155 -29.44 -36.08 -20.33
CA MET A 155 -29.92 -37.46 -20.35
C MET A 155 -30.87 -37.70 -21.54
N GLU A 156 -31.67 -36.70 -21.89
CA GLU A 156 -32.61 -36.78 -23.02
C GLU A 156 -31.89 -36.76 -24.39
N VAL A 157 -30.79 -36.01 -24.52
CA VAL A 157 -30.04 -35.90 -25.78
C VAL A 157 -28.96 -36.95 -25.99
N ALA A 158 -28.24 -37.35 -24.94
CA ALA A 158 -27.03 -38.17 -25.03
C ALA A 158 -27.13 -39.51 -24.28
N GLY A 159 -28.23 -39.75 -23.57
CA GLY A 159 -28.49 -40.98 -22.84
C GLY A 159 -28.06 -40.92 -21.37
N GLN A 160 -28.71 -41.75 -20.56
CA GLN A 160 -28.66 -41.67 -19.11
C GLN A 160 -27.27 -41.96 -18.52
N ALA A 161 -26.61 -43.03 -18.97
CA ALA A 161 -25.39 -43.52 -18.36
C ALA A 161 -24.22 -42.52 -18.45
N MET A 162 -23.92 -42.00 -19.65
CA MET A 162 -22.79 -41.10 -19.86
C MET A 162 -23.00 -39.76 -19.16
N CYS A 163 -24.22 -39.19 -19.22
CA CYS A 163 -24.55 -37.95 -18.55
C CYS A 163 -24.43 -38.08 -17.03
N LEU A 164 -24.99 -39.15 -16.44
CA LEU A 164 -24.88 -39.38 -14.99
C LEU A 164 -23.43 -39.49 -14.54
N ILE A 165 -22.60 -40.24 -15.26
CA ILE A 165 -21.18 -40.42 -14.90
C ILE A 165 -20.46 -39.07 -14.93
N VAL A 166 -20.60 -38.29 -16.00
CA VAL A 166 -19.89 -37.00 -16.13
C VAL A 166 -20.40 -35.99 -15.11
N PHE A 167 -21.72 -35.82 -14.96
CA PHE A 167 -22.28 -34.85 -14.02
C PHE A 167 -21.97 -35.20 -12.55
N MET A 168 -22.03 -36.49 -12.17
CA MET A 168 -21.66 -36.91 -10.81
C MET A 168 -20.17 -36.73 -10.55
N MET A 169 -19.31 -37.00 -11.56
CA MET A 169 -17.88 -36.75 -11.45
C MET A 169 -17.57 -35.26 -11.27
N VAL A 170 -18.20 -34.37 -12.05
CA VAL A 170 -18.06 -32.92 -11.92
C VAL A 170 -18.54 -32.44 -10.55
N MET A 171 -19.70 -32.92 -10.10
CA MET A 171 -20.28 -32.55 -8.79
C MET A 171 -19.36 -32.96 -7.64
N VAL A 172 -18.87 -34.20 -7.63
CA VAL A 172 -18.04 -34.72 -6.53
C VAL A 172 -16.64 -34.09 -6.56
N ILE A 173 -15.93 -34.16 -7.69
CA ILE A 173 -14.56 -33.64 -7.79
C ILE A 173 -14.55 -32.12 -7.66
N GLY A 174 -15.48 -31.45 -8.36
CA GLY A 174 -15.58 -30.01 -8.36
C GLY A 174 -15.87 -29.44 -6.97
N ASN A 175 -16.89 -29.97 -6.28
CA ASN A 175 -17.21 -29.48 -4.95
C ASN A 175 -16.16 -29.86 -3.91
N LEU A 176 -15.49 -31.00 -4.05
CA LEU A 176 -14.34 -31.33 -3.19
C LEU A 176 -13.25 -30.26 -3.31
N VAL A 177 -12.93 -29.83 -4.53
CA VAL A 177 -11.92 -28.78 -4.76
C VAL A 177 -12.39 -27.42 -4.27
N VAL A 178 -13.65 -27.03 -4.54
CA VAL A 178 -14.23 -25.77 -4.06
C VAL A 178 -14.25 -25.72 -2.53
N LEU A 179 -14.65 -26.82 -1.87
CA LEU A 179 -14.66 -26.95 -0.43
C LEU A 179 -13.25 -26.83 0.14
N ASN A 180 -12.26 -27.52 -0.46
CA ASN A 180 -10.87 -27.44 -0.01
C ASN A 180 -10.30 -26.02 -0.18
N LEU A 181 -10.65 -25.31 -1.25
CA LEU A 181 -10.27 -23.91 -1.44
C LEU A 181 -10.92 -23.01 -0.37
N PHE A 182 -12.20 -23.23 -0.07
CA PHE A 182 -12.91 -22.49 0.97
C PHE A 182 -12.32 -22.73 2.36
N LEU A 183 -12.01 -23.98 2.71
CA LEU A 183 -11.32 -24.32 3.97
C LEU A 183 -9.93 -23.66 4.04
N ALA A 184 -9.16 -23.69 2.95
CA ALA A 184 -7.86 -23.06 2.89
C ALA A 184 -7.96 -21.52 3.08
N LEU A 185 -8.97 -20.88 2.48
CA LEU A 185 -9.28 -19.46 2.71
C LEU A 185 -9.57 -19.17 4.19
N LEU A 186 -10.45 -19.96 4.81
CA LEU A 186 -10.82 -19.75 6.21
C LEU A 186 -9.63 -19.96 7.16
N LEU A 187 -8.86 -21.03 6.96
CA LEU A 187 -7.66 -21.30 7.76
C LEU A 187 -6.60 -20.21 7.58
N SER A 188 -6.43 -19.72 6.35
CA SER A 188 -5.53 -18.59 6.07
C SER A 188 -6.03 -17.30 6.71
N SER A 189 -7.35 -17.08 6.80
CA SER A 189 -7.92 -15.91 7.46
C SER A 189 -7.70 -15.95 8.97
N PHE A 190 -7.94 -17.09 9.64
CA PHE A 190 -7.72 -17.22 11.08
C PHE A 190 -6.24 -17.19 11.48
N SER A 191 -5.34 -17.63 10.60
CA SER A 191 -3.90 -17.48 10.82
C SER A 191 -3.42 -16.05 10.57
N ALA A 192 -4.00 -15.35 9.59
CA ALA A 192 -3.70 -13.94 9.34
C ALA A 192 -4.15 -13.02 10.49
N ASP A 193 -5.28 -13.30 11.15
CA ASP A 193 -5.74 -12.53 12.31
C ASP A 193 -4.80 -12.62 13.53
N ASN A 194 -3.99 -13.69 13.62
CA ASN A 194 -2.93 -13.81 14.64
C ASN A 194 -1.65 -13.02 14.29
N LEU A 195 -1.52 -12.53 13.05
CA LEU A 195 -0.41 -11.70 12.56
C LEU A 195 -0.82 -10.24 12.32
N ALA A 196 -2.12 -9.95 12.23
CA ALA A 196 -2.66 -8.61 12.00
C ALA A 196 -2.49 -7.65 13.20
N ALA A 197 -1.92 -8.10 14.31
CA ALA A 197 -1.67 -7.27 15.49
C ALA A 197 -0.37 -6.44 15.41
N THR A 198 0.47 -6.55 14.37
CA THR A 198 1.79 -5.86 14.38
C THR A 198 2.24 -5.15 13.11
N ASP A 199 1.45 -5.09 12.05
CA ASP A 199 1.72 -4.13 10.97
C ASP A 199 0.79 -2.92 11.13
N ASP A 200 0.97 -2.24 12.26
CA ASP A 200 0.77 -0.79 12.35
C ASP A 200 1.74 -0.19 11.33
N ASP A 201 1.24 -0.07 10.09
CA ASP A 201 1.88 0.60 8.98
C ASP A 201 2.43 1.93 9.53
N GLY A 202 3.74 1.98 9.82
CA GLY A 202 4.51 3.19 10.10
C GLY A 202 4.58 4.12 8.88
N GLU A 203 3.60 4.06 7.98
CA GLU A 203 3.31 5.09 7.01
C GLU A 203 2.77 6.29 7.78
N MET A 204 3.63 7.29 7.96
CA MET A 204 3.19 8.63 8.33
C MET A 204 2.00 8.99 7.44
N ASN A 205 0.84 9.15 8.07
CA ASN A 205 -0.42 9.45 7.41
C ASN A 205 -0.18 10.58 6.39
N ASN A 206 -0.78 10.52 5.19
CA ASN A 206 -0.56 11.51 4.12
C ASN A 206 -0.67 12.97 4.62
N LEU A 207 -1.47 13.18 5.66
CA LEU A 207 -1.58 14.40 6.45
C LEU A 207 -0.30 14.81 7.17
N GLN A 208 0.38 13.92 7.88
CA GLN A 208 1.67 14.20 8.54
C GLN A 208 2.76 14.56 7.53
N ILE A 209 2.89 13.82 6.42
CA ILE A 209 3.87 14.13 5.37
C ILE A 209 3.57 15.50 4.73
N SER A 210 2.29 15.82 4.53
CA SER A 210 1.84 17.11 3.99
C SER A 210 2.08 18.25 4.99
N VAL A 211 1.83 18.04 6.28
CA VAL A 211 2.08 19.01 7.36
C VAL A 211 3.58 19.30 7.49
N ILE A 212 4.45 18.29 7.38
CA ILE A 212 5.90 18.48 7.39
C ILE A 212 6.35 19.34 6.20
N ARG A 213 5.84 19.07 4.99
CA ARG A 213 6.13 19.87 3.79
C ARG A 213 5.63 21.31 3.90
N ILE A 214 4.41 21.52 4.39
CA ILE A 214 3.82 22.84 4.60
C ILE A 214 4.59 23.64 5.65
N LYS A 215 4.97 23.01 6.78
CA LYS A 215 5.78 23.66 7.82
C LYS A 215 7.14 24.11 7.26
N LYS A 216 7.79 23.29 6.43
CA LYS A 216 9.05 23.64 5.78
C LYS A 216 8.88 24.80 4.79
N GLY A 217 7.78 24.80 4.02
CA GLY A 217 7.42 25.90 3.14
C GLY A 217 7.16 27.21 3.90
N ILE A 218 6.40 27.19 4.98
CA ILE A 218 6.13 28.37 5.82
C ILE A 218 7.42 28.91 6.46
N ALA A 219 8.32 28.02 6.90
CA ALA A 219 9.61 28.42 7.45
C ALA A 219 10.50 29.10 6.40
N TRP A 220 10.53 28.56 5.18
CA TRP A 220 11.25 29.15 4.05
C TRP A 220 10.68 30.52 3.66
N THR A 221 9.35 30.65 3.58
CA THR A 221 8.68 31.93 3.28
C THR A 221 8.95 32.95 4.38
N LYS A 222 8.89 32.56 5.67
CA LYS A 222 9.26 33.46 6.79
C LYS A 222 10.71 33.91 6.72
N ALA A 223 11.63 33.05 6.30
CA ALA A 223 13.03 33.42 6.10
C ALA A 223 13.18 34.42 4.94
N LYS A 224 12.54 34.16 3.80
CA LYS A 224 12.57 35.05 2.63
C LYS A 224 11.92 36.41 2.89
N VAL A 225 10.81 36.45 3.63
CA VAL A 225 10.16 37.71 4.04
C VAL A 225 11.05 38.51 4.98
N ARG A 226 11.78 37.86 5.90
CA ARG A 226 12.75 38.55 6.77
C ARG A 226 13.91 39.12 5.97
N GLU A 227 14.46 38.38 5.01
CA GLU A 227 15.50 38.89 4.11
C GLU A 227 14.99 40.09 3.29
N PHE A 228 13.76 40.02 2.77
CA PHE A 228 13.17 41.09 1.98
C PHE A 228 12.85 42.33 2.83
N MET A 229 12.33 42.16 4.04
CA MET A 229 12.11 43.24 5.00
C MET A 229 13.43 43.89 5.43
N GLN A 230 14.48 43.11 5.69
CA GLN A 230 15.79 43.66 6.03
C GLN A 230 16.40 44.44 4.86
N ALA A 231 16.24 43.96 3.62
CA ALA A 231 16.71 44.66 2.42
C ALA A 231 15.95 45.99 2.21
N HIS A 232 14.61 45.98 2.33
CA HIS A 232 13.78 47.17 2.10
C HIS A 232 13.80 48.18 3.26
N PHE A 233 14.02 47.74 4.50
CA PHE A 233 14.02 48.63 5.67
C PHE A 233 15.39 49.28 5.90
N LYS A 234 16.51 48.58 5.63
CA LYS A 234 17.86 49.23 5.61
C LYS A 234 18.00 50.25 4.49
N GLN A 235 17.31 50.06 3.36
CA GLN A 235 17.33 51.00 2.26
C GLN A 235 16.47 52.25 2.54
N ARG A 236 15.57 52.20 3.53
CA ARG A 236 14.69 53.32 3.91
C ARG A 236 15.29 54.24 5.00
N GLU A 237 16.21 53.75 5.83
CA GLU A 237 16.96 54.60 6.78
C GLU A 237 18.11 55.39 6.11
N ALA A 238 18.57 55.00 4.92
CA ALA A 238 19.65 55.69 4.23
C ALA A 238 19.20 56.95 3.46
N ASP A 239 17.89 57.21 3.33
CA ASP A 239 17.36 58.28 2.48
C ASP A 239 16.66 59.42 3.24
N GLU A 240 16.68 59.42 4.58
CA GLU A 240 15.99 60.47 5.36
C GLU A 240 16.64 60.85 6.69
N VAL A 241 17.97 60.99 6.77
CA VAL A 241 18.60 61.90 7.74
C VAL A 241 19.91 62.46 7.17
N LYS A 242 19.86 63.64 6.55
CA LYS A 242 21.02 64.54 6.45
C LYS A 242 20.92 65.57 7.57
N PRO A 243 21.65 65.44 8.69
CA PRO A 243 21.88 66.56 9.58
C PRO A 243 23.14 67.31 9.11
N LEU A 244 22.87 68.59 8.93
CA LEU A 244 23.74 69.70 8.63
C LEU A 244 24.90 69.85 9.64
N ASP A 245 26.00 69.08 9.53
CA ASP A 245 27.21 69.33 10.34
C ASP A 245 28.56 69.10 9.63
N GLU A 246 28.57 68.67 8.36
CA GLU A 246 29.82 68.39 7.62
C GLU A 246 30.43 69.61 6.88
N LEU A 247 29.93 70.82 7.15
CA LEU A 247 30.44 72.06 6.52
C LEU A 247 31.52 72.79 7.33
N TYR A 248 31.88 72.32 8.54
CA TYR A 248 32.82 73.03 9.41
C TYR A 248 34.21 72.38 9.56
N ASP A 249 34.35 71.08 9.29
CA ASP A 249 35.62 70.38 9.56
C ASP A 249 36.58 70.31 8.35
N LYS A 250 36.07 70.54 7.14
CA LYS A 250 36.89 70.59 5.91
C LYS A 250 37.76 71.85 5.79
N LYS A 251 37.57 72.84 6.69
CA LYS A 251 38.32 74.11 6.70
C LYS A 251 39.59 74.07 7.56
N VAL A 252 39.84 72.99 8.31
CA VAL A 252 41.05 72.84 9.14
C VAL A 252 42.16 72.05 8.41
N ASN A 253 41.84 71.39 7.29
CA ASN A 253 42.83 70.72 6.42
C ASN A 253 43.59 71.68 5.48
N CYS A 254 43.58 72.98 5.77
CA CYS A 254 44.40 73.96 5.09
C CYS A 254 45.36 74.55 6.13
N ILE A 255 46.66 74.26 5.99
CA ILE A 255 47.80 74.70 6.83
C ILE A 255 48.29 73.64 7.83
N ALA A 256 49.00 72.63 7.34
CA ALA A 256 50.21 72.07 7.95
C ALA A 256 50.81 70.99 7.04
N ASN A 257 51.61 71.40 6.05
CA ASN A 257 52.54 70.51 5.36
C ASN A 257 53.96 70.72 5.94
N HIS A 258 54.71 69.62 5.95
CA HIS A 258 56.18 69.46 5.98
C HIS A 258 56.88 69.18 7.32
N THR A 259 57.19 67.90 7.55
CA THR A 259 58.54 67.29 7.78
C THR A 259 58.32 65.85 8.27
N GLY A 260 59.05 64.79 7.90
CA GLY A 260 60.17 64.53 7.01
C GLY A 260 60.24 63.00 6.79
N ALA A 261 60.89 62.58 5.72
CA ALA A 261 61.07 61.19 5.33
C ALA A 261 61.93 60.39 6.32
N ASP A 262 61.69 59.08 6.45
CA ASP A 262 62.70 58.05 6.15
C ASP A 262 62.20 56.59 6.36
N ILE A 263 62.35 55.80 5.29
CA ILE A 263 63.00 54.47 5.17
C ILE A 263 62.80 53.44 6.30
N ASN A 264 62.11 52.31 6.03
CA ASN A 264 62.75 50.98 5.89
C ASN A 264 61.79 49.89 5.40
N ARG A 265 62.38 48.87 4.79
CA ARG A 265 61.84 47.79 3.96
C ARG A 265 62.36 46.47 4.55
N ASP A 266 61.72 45.34 4.20
CA ASP A 266 62.25 43.97 4.32
C ASP A 266 62.26 43.37 5.76
N ILE A 267 62.13 42.07 6.06
CA ILE A 267 61.96 40.78 5.37
C ILE A 267 61.63 39.70 6.45
N ASP A 268 60.83 38.69 6.06
CA ASP A 268 60.70 37.26 6.46
C ASP A 268 61.00 36.62 7.86
N PHE A 269 60.32 35.46 7.99
CA PHE A 269 60.65 34.15 8.61
C PHE A 269 60.17 33.82 10.03
N GLN A 270 59.07 33.05 10.06
CA GLN A 270 58.96 31.64 10.51
C GLN A 270 59.69 31.18 11.80
N LYS A 271 58.90 30.52 12.67
CA LYS A 271 59.11 29.14 13.18
C LYS A 271 59.32 28.95 14.71
N ASN A 272 58.40 28.15 15.26
CA ASN A 272 58.50 27.20 16.38
C ASN A 272 58.59 27.67 17.85
N GLY A 273 57.78 27.00 18.69
CA GLY A 273 58.25 26.51 20.00
C GLY A 273 57.26 26.62 21.16
N ASN A 274 56.67 25.48 21.55
CA ASN A 274 55.87 25.25 22.77
C ASN A 274 56.54 25.76 24.07
N GLY A 275 55.72 26.13 25.07
CA GLY A 275 56.17 26.12 26.48
C GLY A 275 55.37 26.91 27.51
N THR A 276 54.28 26.31 28.00
CA THR A 276 53.74 26.39 29.39
C THR A 276 53.23 27.69 30.04
N THR A 277 52.26 27.44 30.94
CA THR A 277 51.87 28.16 32.16
C THR A 277 50.88 29.33 32.08
N SER A 278 49.62 28.99 32.41
CA SER A 278 48.76 29.62 33.40
C SER A 278 48.24 31.05 33.17
N GLY A 279 46.92 31.12 32.92
CA GLY A 279 46.04 31.84 33.83
C GLY A 279 45.29 33.04 33.28
N ILE A 280 43.96 32.93 33.37
CA ILE A 280 43.00 33.99 33.74
C ILE A 280 42.36 34.79 32.59
N GLY A 281 41.06 34.52 32.39
CA GLY A 281 40.04 35.57 32.44
C GLY A 281 39.15 35.76 31.21
N SER A 282 37.88 35.31 31.33
CA SER A 282 36.63 36.00 30.90
C SER A 282 36.46 36.37 29.41
N SER A 283 35.35 36.18 28.69
CA SER A 283 33.99 35.68 28.92
C SER A 283 33.32 35.75 27.54
N VAL A 284 32.93 34.62 26.95
CA VAL A 284 32.10 34.58 25.73
C VAL A 284 31.04 33.48 25.91
N GLU A 285 29.79 33.90 25.88
CA GLU A 285 28.57 33.10 25.91
C GLU A 285 27.65 33.82 24.87
N LYS A 286 26.97 33.21 23.89
CA LYS A 286 26.35 31.88 23.67
C LYS A 286 25.78 31.93 22.21
N TYR A 287 25.49 30.90 21.43
CA TYR A 287 24.96 29.55 21.64
C TYR A 287 25.41 28.66 20.47
N ILE A 288 25.84 27.42 20.72
CA ILE A 288 25.96 26.35 19.70
C ILE A 288 25.16 25.14 20.19
N ILE A 289 24.51 24.55 19.19
CA ILE A 289 23.55 23.44 19.11
C ILE A 289 23.94 22.22 19.97
N ASP A 290 22.94 21.71 20.67
CA ASP A 290 22.93 20.50 21.50
C ASP A 290 22.98 19.25 20.59
N GLU A 291 24.10 18.52 20.60
CA GLU A 291 24.30 17.27 19.85
C GLU A 291 24.72 16.16 20.82
N ASP A 292 23.76 15.64 21.60
CA ASP A 292 24.05 14.57 22.58
C ASP A 292 22.91 13.52 22.66
N HIS A 293 22.65 12.83 21.53
CA HIS A 293 21.71 11.71 21.48
C HIS A 293 22.36 10.32 21.26
N MET A 294 23.69 10.19 21.32
CA MET A 294 24.37 8.90 21.03
C MET A 294 25.43 8.46 22.07
N SER A 295 25.48 9.06 23.26
CA SER A 295 26.51 8.75 24.27
C SER A 295 26.21 7.54 25.19
N PHE A 296 25.06 6.86 25.03
CA PHE A 296 24.72 5.69 25.86
C PHE A 296 25.44 4.39 25.46
N ILE A 297 26.02 4.31 24.26
CA ILE A 297 26.52 3.03 23.71
C ILE A 297 27.93 2.66 24.25
N ASN A 298 28.71 3.61 24.76
CA ASN A 298 30.15 3.39 25.01
C ASN A 298 30.60 3.50 26.49
N ASN A 299 29.71 3.37 27.48
CA ASN A 299 30.11 3.41 28.88
C ASN A 299 30.24 1.99 29.49
N PRO A 300 31.46 1.50 29.78
CA PRO A 300 31.68 0.15 30.34
C PRO A 300 31.24 -0.01 31.81
N ASN A 301 30.74 1.05 32.46
CA ASN A 301 30.25 1.04 33.85
C ASN A 301 28.75 1.40 33.97
N LEU A 302 27.98 1.32 32.88
CA LEU A 302 26.55 1.63 32.91
C LEU A 302 25.71 0.42 33.35
N THR A 303 25.33 0.37 34.63
CA THR A 303 24.40 -0.65 35.15
C THR A 303 22.98 -0.11 35.13
N VAL A 304 22.17 -0.54 34.15
CA VAL A 304 20.73 -0.21 34.07
C VAL A 304 19.98 -1.10 35.06
N ARG A 305 19.42 -0.52 36.13
CA ARG A 305 18.44 -1.22 36.98
C ARG A 305 17.03 -0.95 36.44
N VAL A 306 16.40 -1.98 35.91
CA VAL A 306 14.98 -1.98 35.57
C VAL A 306 14.19 -2.29 36.84
N PRO A 307 13.15 -1.52 37.20
CA PRO A 307 12.25 -1.93 38.27
C PRO A 307 11.47 -3.15 37.82
N ILE A 308 11.77 -4.31 38.41
CA ILE A 308 11.00 -5.54 38.21
C ILE A 308 9.68 -5.35 38.97
N ALA A 309 8.56 -5.48 38.27
CA ALA A 309 7.25 -5.57 38.93
C ALA A 309 7.27 -6.77 39.89
N VAL A 310 6.91 -6.53 41.15
CA VAL A 310 6.81 -7.61 42.15
C VAL A 310 5.63 -8.49 41.76
N GLY A 311 5.93 -9.69 41.25
CA GLY A 311 4.95 -10.74 41.02
C GLY A 311 4.98 -11.30 39.61
N GLU A 312 5.94 -12.20 39.36
CA GLU A 312 5.80 -13.45 38.59
C GLU A 312 7.18 -14.09 38.54
N SER A 313 7.51 -14.82 39.60
CA SER A 313 8.64 -15.74 39.61
C SER A 313 8.12 -17.12 39.24
N ASP A 314 8.51 -17.61 38.06
CA ASP A 314 8.51 -19.03 37.75
C ASP A 314 9.47 -19.74 38.70
N PHE A 315 8.91 -20.31 39.77
CA PHE A 315 9.61 -21.30 40.59
C PHE A 315 8.71 -22.52 40.69
N GLU A 316 9.17 -23.60 40.06
CA GLU A 316 8.59 -24.93 40.23
C GLU A 316 8.48 -25.27 41.72
N ASN A 317 7.31 -25.78 42.11
CA ASN A 317 7.21 -26.53 43.35
C ASN A 317 6.78 -27.96 43.02
N LEU A 318 7.75 -28.86 43.13
CA LEU A 318 7.58 -30.30 43.16
C LEU A 318 6.80 -30.73 44.41
N ASN A 319 5.88 -31.66 44.20
CA ASN A 319 5.43 -32.71 45.11
C ASN A 319 4.68 -32.34 46.40
N THR A 320 3.37 -32.60 46.36
CA THR A 320 2.64 -33.47 47.32
C THR A 320 1.46 -34.03 46.53
N GLU A 321 1.61 -35.20 45.93
CA GLU A 321 1.04 -36.47 46.45
C GLU A 321 -0.40 -36.32 46.92
N ASP A 322 -1.34 -36.76 46.07
CA ASP A 322 -2.42 -37.67 46.46
C ASP A 322 -2.86 -38.46 45.22
N PHE A 323 -2.33 -39.68 45.12
CA PHE A 323 -2.75 -40.74 44.22
C PHE A 323 -4.00 -41.41 44.83
N SER A 324 -5.09 -41.50 44.07
CA SER A 324 -6.00 -42.63 44.19
C SER A 324 -6.52 -42.96 42.79
N SER A 325 -5.77 -43.83 42.13
CA SER A 325 -6.24 -44.68 41.05
C SER A 325 -6.38 -46.08 41.64
N ASP A 326 -7.61 -46.56 41.81
CA ASP A 326 -7.86 -47.99 41.94
C ASP A 326 -8.24 -48.54 40.56
N THR A 327 -7.48 -49.55 40.15
CA THR A 327 -7.69 -50.33 38.91
C THR A 327 -8.14 -51.74 39.27
N ASP A 328 -9.27 -52.13 38.67
CA ASP A 328 -9.61 -53.47 38.13
C ASP A 328 -9.80 -54.67 39.11
N PRO A 329 -10.10 -55.89 38.63
CA PRO A 329 -11.35 -56.36 37.98
C PRO A 329 -11.85 -57.69 38.60
N ASP A 330 -13.16 -58.04 38.56
CA ASP A 330 -13.60 -59.45 38.40
C ASP A 330 -15.13 -59.63 38.23
N GLY A 331 -15.52 -60.67 37.49
CA GLY A 331 -16.62 -61.56 37.93
C GLY A 331 -18.07 -61.34 37.45
N SER A 332 -18.38 -61.82 36.24
CA SER A 332 -19.41 -62.85 35.93
C SER A 332 -20.88 -62.79 36.48
N LYS A 333 -21.83 -63.07 35.54
CA LYS A 333 -23.24 -63.55 35.69
C LYS A 333 -24.26 -62.47 36.13
N GLU A 334 -25.44 -62.32 35.55
CA GLU A 334 -26.38 -63.20 34.81
C GLU A 334 -27.01 -62.48 33.61
#